data_AF-A0A2G1WSE5-F1
#
_entry.id   AF-A0A2G1WSE5-F1
#
_cell.length_a   1.000
_cell.length_b   1.000
_cell.length_c   1.000
_cell.angle_alpha   90.00
_cell.angle_beta   90.00
_cell.angle_gamma   90.00
#
_symmetry.space_group_name_H-M   'P 1'
#
loop_
_entity.id
_entity.type
_entity.pdbx_description
1 polymer ?
#
loop_
_entity_poly.entity_id
_entity_poly.type
_entity_poly.pdbx_seq_one_letter_code
_entity_poly.pdbx_strand_id
1 'polypeptide(L)'
;MDIAFITSFYNRNCEGRLGRFHDWIHTLREMDSTPFEFNVHTFTQSSPDKTLYSTPKELFGDGDDLWSTRKSKLEFIANFKRMAEDIGNQDPDVLHFIQINFASLLLLKRIDFDGRVIFGPNIGGWFPNRVDKLWLKDTKQELKHKLKYQIRKQYLKATSDHQFVAFSHYHADMLECTGLSKENITVLKPGVHSIFSPNQGTQTILSEIERKSREKETLKLLYVGPKTEYKGYNVFLRALEKVDNVEAKVIGGGNPQLDLIRSLDLEDRVDIQGFVPRELLPQEYNSADVVVIPTIDETAGPNIQIEALACGTPVVLTDVPGMNEYAESDSVVYFPTREPEAIANAIEQAAQNIVQLTESALDNVHRYNAKVTIEQLASLYREINSQ
;
A
#
# COMPACT_ATOMS: atom_id res chain seq x y z
N MET A 1 -21.41 17.11 3.70
CA MET A 1 -20.04 17.39 4.12
C MET A 1 -19.18 17.21 2.91
N ASP A 2 -18.48 18.25 2.50
CA ASP A 2 -17.64 18.27 1.30
C ASP A 2 -16.17 18.13 1.68
N ILE A 3 -15.49 17.19 1.02
CA ILE A 3 -14.12 16.79 1.33
C ILE A 3 -13.21 17.10 0.14
N ALA A 4 -12.12 17.82 0.39
CA ALA A 4 -11.04 17.98 -0.58
C ALA A 4 -9.91 16.99 -0.25
N PHE A 5 -9.80 15.91 -1.03
CA PHE A 5 -8.65 15.02 -0.95
C PHE A 5 -7.46 15.63 -1.68
N ILE A 6 -6.31 15.73 -1.01
CA ILE A 6 -5.11 16.36 -1.54
C ILE A 6 -3.99 15.34 -1.65
N THR A 7 -3.47 15.13 -2.86
CA THR A 7 -2.31 14.26 -3.12
C THR A 7 -1.25 14.95 -3.97
N SER A 8 0.03 14.67 -3.72
CA SER A 8 1.14 15.25 -4.49
C SER A 8 1.10 14.82 -5.97
N PHE A 9 0.65 13.60 -6.21
CA PHE A 9 0.61 12.95 -7.51
C PHE A 9 -0.61 12.03 -7.58
N TYR A 10 -1.25 11.95 -8.73
CA TYR A 10 -2.30 10.99 -9.02
C TYR A 10 -2.00 10.26 -10.32
N ASN A 11 -2.07 8.92 -10.30
CA ASN A 11 -1.92 8.10 -11.49
C ASN A 11 -3.09 7.12 -11.57
N ARG A 12 -3.91 7.22 -12.64
CA ARG A 12 -5.06 6.34 -12.85
C ARG A 12 -4.65 4.87 -12.97
N ASN A 13 -3.56 4.57 -13.67
CA ASN A 13 -3.09 3.18 -13.86
C ASN A 13 -2.47 2.60 -12.58
N CYS A 14 -2.21 3.44 -11.57
CA CYS A 14 -1.84 3.05 -10.24
C CYS A 14 -0.62 2.11 -10.16
N GLU A 15 0.59 2.68 -10.27
CA GLU A 15 1.88 1.96 -10.17
C GLU A 15 2.25 1.49 -8.73
N GLY A 16 1.27 1.01 -7.96
CA GLY A 16 1.42 0.39 -6.63
C GLY A 16 1.55 1.36 -5.45
N ARG A 17 2.18 2.53 -5.63
CA ARG A 17 2.39 3.53 -4.55
C ARG A 17 1.13 4.25 -4.07
N LEU A 18 0.10 4.29 -4.91
CA LEU A 18 -1.17 4.99 -4.65
C LEU A 18 -2.38 4.05 -4.63
N GLY A 19 -2.15 2.73 -4.60
CA GLY A 19 -3.19 1.67 -4.64
C GLY A 19 -4.38 1.95 -3.75
N ARG A 20 -4.11 2.27 -2.48
CA ARG A 20 -5.16 2.49 -1.46
C ARG A 20 -6.02 3.70 -1.75
N PHE A 21 -5.38 4.82 -2.04
CA PHE A 21 -6.11 6.04 -2.31
C PHE A 21 -6.93 5.90 -3.60
N HIS A 22 -6.36 5.24 -4.61
CA HIS A 22 -7.09 4.87 -5.81
C HIS A 22 -8.33 4.01 -5.46
N ASP A 23 -8.18 2.97 -4.64
CA ASP A 23 -9.31 2.13 -4.23
C ASP A 23 -10.40 2.90 -3.50
N TRP A 24 -10.03 3.82 -2.59
CA TRP A 24 -11.01 4.66 -1.91
C TRP A 24 -11.82 5.50 -2.88
N ILE A 25 -11.13 6.18 -3.80
CA ILE A 25 -11.77 7.06 -4.78
C ILE A 25 -12.67 6.26 -5.70
N HIS A 26 -12.22 5.11 -6.20
CA HIS A 26 -13.04 4.29 -7.10
C HIS A 26 -14.22 3.64 -6.38
N THR A 27 -14.04 3.15 -5.15
CA THR A 27 -15.16 2.62 -4.36
C THR A 27 -16.19 3.70 -4.05
N LEU A 28 -15.78 4.91 -3.65
CA LEU A 28 -16.71 6.02 -3.43
C LEU A 28 -17.55 6.32 -4.68
N ARG A 29 -16.98 6.29 -5.88
CA ARG A 29 -17.71 6.58 -7.13
C ARG A 29 -18.75 5.53 -7.50
N GLU A 30 -18.49 4.28 -7.11
CA GLU A 30 -19.34 3.15 -7.44
C GLU A 30 -20.44 2.92 -6.38
N MET A 31 -20.39 3.63 -5.25
CA MET A 31 -21.44 3.57 -4.24
C MET A 31 -22.70 4.30 -4.72
N ASP A 32 -23.86 3.64 -4.59
CA ASP A 32 -25.18 4.24 -4.91
C ASP A 32 -25.49 5.51 -4.08
N SER A 33 -24.94 5.57 -2.87
CA SER A 33 -25.03 6.71 -1.96
C SER A 33 -23.69 6.88 -1.26
N THR A 34 -23.01 7.99 -1.53
CA THR A 34 -21.76 8.35 -0.89
C THR A 34 -22.03 8.93 0.51
N PRO A 35 -21.23 8.57 1.53
CA PRO A 35 -21.43 9.10 2.87
C PRO A 35 -21.01 10.57 3.03
N PHE A 36 -20.31 11.12 2.03
CA PHE A 36 -19.88 12.52 1.93
C PHE A 36 -19.61 12.86 0.45
N GLU A 37 -19.65 14.15 0.12
CA GLU A 37 -19.22 14.67 -1.17
C GLU A 37 -17.69 14.78 -1.18
N PHE A 38 -17.05 14.58 -2.33
CA PHE A 38 -15.60 14.67 -2.41
C PHE A 38 -15.10 15.14 -3.76
N ASN A 39 -13.93 15.79 -3.72
CA ASN A 39 -13.15 16.15 -4.90
C ASN A 39 -11.67 15.78 -4.68
N VAL A 40 -10.99 15.37 -5.76
CA VAL A 40 -9.56 15.04 -5.71
C VAL A 40 -8.76 16.19 -6.30
N HIS A 41 -7.83 16.71 -5.50
CA HIS A 41 -6.88 17.73 -5.88
C HIS A 41 -5.49 17.12 -5.93
N THR A 42 -4.79 17.36 -7.03
CA THR A 42 -3.41 16.93 -7.17
C THR A 42 -2.54 17.98 -7.83
N PHE A 43 -1.26 18.01 -7.47
CA PHE A 43 -0.30 18.93 -8.07
C PHE A 43 0.19 18.45 -9.43
N THR A 44 0.28 17.13 -9.62
CA THR A 44 0.79 16.49 -10.83
C THR A 44 -0.01 15.23 -11.11
N GLN A 45 -0.12 14.83 -12.37
CA GLN A 45 -0.82 13.60 -12.73
C GLN A 45 -0.04 12.86 -13.82
N SER A 46 -0.28 11.56 -13.92
CA SER A 46 -0.08 10.81 -15.16
C SER A 46 -1.33 9.98 -15.41
N SER A 47 -1.66 9.73 -16.68
CA SER A 47 -2.89 9.03 -17.07
C SER A 47 -4.16 9.71 -16.50
N PRO A 48 -4.80 10.61 -17.26
CA PRO A 48 -5.91 11.43 -16.76
C PRO A 48 -7.05 10.63 -16.12
N ASP A 49 -7.58 11.15 -15.01
CA ASP A 49 -8.77 10.64 -14.35
C ASP A 49 -9.85 11.72 -14.21
N LYS A 50 -11.12 11.32 -14.35
CA LYS A 50 -12.28 12.22 -14.27
C LYS A 50 -12.60 12.68 -12.84
N THR A 51 -11.97 12.10 -11.83
CA THR A 51 -12.16 12.43 -10.40
C THR A 51 -11.41 13.67 -9.96
N LEU A 52 -10.50 14.16 -10.81
CA LEU A 52 -9.74 15.35 -10.50
C LEU A 52 -10.63 16.58 -10.65
N TYR A 53 -10.61 17.45 -9.64
CA TYR A 53 -11.35 18.71 -9.63
C TYR A 53 -10.95 19.61 -10.81
N SER A 54 -9.66 19.65 -11.11
CA SER A 54 -9.13 20.33 -12.29
C SER A 54 -7.89 19.62 -12.82
N THR A 55 -7.57 19.85 -14.10
CA THR A 55 -6.41 19.25 -14.76
C THR A 55 -5.12 19.99 -14.39
N PRO A 56 -4.11 19.29 -13.83
CA PRO A 56 -2.79 19.87 -13.62
C PRO A 56 -2.15 20.38 -14.93
N LYS A 57 -1.35 21.43 -14.84
CA LYS A 57 -0.49 21.88 -15.94
C LYS A 57 0.64 20.87 -16.13
N GLU A 58 0.71 20.28 -17.31
CA GLU A 58 1.74 19.33 -17.75
C GLU A 58 2.81 20.07 -18.57
N LEU A 59 3.71 20.77 -17.88
CA LEU A 59 4.75 21.60 -18.53
C LEU A 59 5.87 20.74 -19.14
N PHE A 60 6.04 19.51 -18.67
CA PHE A 60 7.16 18.64 -19.05
C PHE A 60 6.74 17.23 -19.53
N GLY A 61 5.47 17.01 -19.83
CA GLY A 61 4.89 15.71 -20.22
C GLY A 61 4.06 15.10 -19.09
N ASP A 62 3.86 13.77 -19.12
CA ASP A 62 3.25 13.05 -17.99
C ASP A 62 4.00 13.40 -16.70
N GLY A 63 3.25 13.83 -15.69
CA GLY A 63 3.80 14.16 -14.39
C GLY A 63 4.33 12.92 -13.69
N ASP A 64 5.33 13.12 -12.83
CA ASP A 64 5.86 12.08 -11.96
C ASP A 64 5.76 12.53 -10.49
N ASP A 65 5.82 11.57 -9.58
CA ASP A 65 5.99 11.80 -8.13
C ASP A 65 7.09 12.85 -7.83
N LEU A 66 6.86 13.67 -6.79
CA LEU A 66 7.70 14.78 -6.30
C LEU A 66 9.19 14.42 -6.13
N TRP A 67 9.47 13.11 -6.04
CA TRP A 67 10.78 12.54 -5.81
C TRP A 67 11.50 12.00 -7.06
N SER A 68 10.90 12.04 -8.26
CA SER A 68 11.52 11.46 -9.46
C SER A 68 12.62 12.36 -10.06
N THR A 69 12.32 13.61 -10.39
CA THR A 69 13.26 14.49 -11.13
C THR A 69 13.25 15.93 -10.64
N ARG A 70 14.28 16.72 -11.03
CA ARG A 70 14.29 18.17 -10.80
C ARG A 70 13.16 18.89 -11.55
N LYS A 71 12.66 18.32 -12.64
CA LYS A 71 11.56 18.87 -13.44
C LYS A 71 10.22 18.75 -12.70
N SER A 72 9.97 17.60 -12.07
CA SER A 72 8.76 17.35 -11.27
C SER A 72 8.59 18.40 -10.15
N LYS A 73 9.70 18.88 -9.56
CA LYS A 73 9.67 19.94 -8.55
C LYS A 73 9.25 21.31 -9.09
N LEU A 74 9.61 21.65 -10.33
CA LEU A 74 9.21 22.91 -10.96
C LEU A 74 7.73 22.87 -11.36
N GLU A 75 7.28 21.73 -11.88
CA GLU A 75 5.88 21.49 -12.23
C GLU A 75 4.95 21.59 -11.02
N PHE A 76 5.43 21.09 -9.88
CA PHE A 76 4.75 21.24 -8.61
C PHE A 76 4.55 22.71 -8.21
N ILE A 77 5.60 23.54 -8.32
CA ILE A 77 5.53 24.97 -8.02
C ILE A 77 4.56 25.68 -8.98
N ALA A 78 4.57 25.31 -10.26
CA ALA A 78 3.69 25.90 -11.27
C ALA A 78 2.20 25.60 -11.02
N ASN A 79 1.89 24.43 -10.44
CA ASN A 79 0.53 24.00 -10.11
C ASN A 79 0.04 24.49 -8.74
N PHE A 80 0.92 25.06 -7.92
CA PHE A 80 0.59 25.47 -6.57
C PHE A 80 -0.50 26.54 -6.51
N LYS A 81 -0.40 27.58 -7.35
CA LYS A 81 -1.40 28.66 -7.40
C LYS A 81 -2.78 28.12 -7.79
N ARG A 82 -2.83 27.25 -8.80
CA ARG A 82 -4.05 26.56 -9.23
C ARG A 82 -4.67 25.79 -8.07
N MET A 83 -3.87 24.98 -7.37
CA MET A 83 -4.36 24.20 -6.23
C MET A 83 -4.97 25.07 -5.12
N ALA A 84 -4.36 26.22 -4.79
CA ALA A 84 -4.93 27.14 -3.81
C ALA A 84 -6.25 27.77 -4.30
N GLU A 85 -6.34 28.13 -5.59
CA GLU A 85 -7.57 28.66 -6.20
C GLU A 85 -8.67 27.59 -6.26
N ASP A 86 -8.35 26.36 -6.65
CA ASP A 86 -9.28 25.25 -6.74
C ASP A 86 -9.89 24.91 -5.37
N ILE A 87 -9.07 24.85 -4.32
CA ILE A 87 -9.54 24.60 -2.95
C ILE A 87 -10.43 25.76 -2.47
N GLY A 88 -10.02 27.01 -2.72
CA GLY A 88 -10.83 28.17 -2.35
C GLY A 88 -12.16 28.26 -3.11
N ASN A 89 -12.20 27.79 -4.36
CA ASN A 89 -13.44 27.74 -5.15
C ASN A 89 -14.35 26.59 -4.72
N GLN A 90 -13.79 25.46 -4.28
CA GLN A 90 -14.57 24.35 -3.74
C GLN A 90 -15.20 24.73 -2.40
N ASP A 91 -14.47 25.46 -1.53
CA ASP A 91 -14.88 25.79 -0.17
C ASP A 91 -15.26 24.54 0.67
N PRO A 92 -14.35 23.56 0.82
CA PRO A 92 -14.65 22.29 1.46
C PRO A 92 -14.77 22.39 2.99
N ASP A 93 -15.52 21.49 3.62
CA ASP A 93 -15.56 21.37 5.09
C ASP A 93 -14.24 20.80 5.65
N VAL A 94 -13.60 19.90 4.88
CA VAL A 94 -12.37 19.19 5.28
C VAL A 94 -11.33 19.15 4.18
N LEU A 95 -10.08 19.42 4.55
CA LEU A 95 -8.90 19.11 3.76
C LEU A 95 -8.27 17.81 4.24
N HIS A 96 -8.28 16.78 3.40
CA HIS A 96 -7.63 15.50 3.71
C HIS A 96 -6.39 15.28 2.84
N PHE A 97 -5.22 15.53 3.41
CA PHE A 97 -3.93 15.31 2.79
C PHE A 97 -3.49 13.85 2.87
N ILE A 98 -3.56 13.13 1.74
CA ILE A 98 -3.16 11.72 1.65
C ILE A 98 -1.70 11.50 2.03
N GLN A 99 -0.86 12.48 1.70
CA GLN A 99 0.56 12.48 2.02
C GLN A 99 0.96 13.71 2.83
N ILE A 100 1.83 13.49 3.82
CA ILE A 100 2.47 14.59 4.54
C ILE A 100 3.84 14.83 3.94
N ASN A 101 3.98 15.95 3.26
CA ASN A 101 5.27 16.41 2.73
C ASN A 101 5.37 17.94 2.85
N PHE A 102 6.53 18.47 2.50
CA PHE A 102 6.80 19.90 2.59
C PHE A 102 5.78 20.75 1.81
N ALA A 103 5.26 20.23 0.71
CA ALA A 103 4.30 20.96 -0.08
C ALA A 103 2.90 20.98 0.52
N SER A 104 2.46 19.91 1.18
CA SER A 104 1.21 19.91 1.94
C SER A 104 1.19 21.06 2.96
N LEU A 105 2.32 21.26 3.66
CA LEU A 105 2.49 22.34 4.64
C LEU A 105 2.50 23.73 3.99
N LEU A 106 3.22 23.87 2.88
CA LEU A 106 3.23 25.15 2.16
C LEU A 106 1.83 25.51 1.69
N LEU A 107 1.08 24.53 1.18
CA LEU A 107 -0.28 24.75 0.68
C LEU A 107 -1.18 25.21 1.81
N LEU A 108 -1.15 24.49 2.93
CA LEU A 108 -1.92 24.84 4.13
C LEU A 108 -1.60 26.25 4.65
N LYS A 109 -0.34 26.70 4.56
CA LYS A 109 0.05 28.08 4.95
C LYS A 109 -0.40 29.17 3.98
N ARG A 110 -0.81 28.80 2.77
CA ARG A 110 -1.12 29.74 1.68
C ARG A 110 -2.61 29.86 1.42
N ILE A 111 -3.37 28.83 1.76
CA ILE A 111 -4.82 28.87 1.78
C ILE A 111 -5.27 29.45 3.13
N ASP A 112 -6.24 30.36 3.09
CA ASP A 112 -6.94 30.82 4.28
C ASP A 112 -8.07 29.82 4.52
N PHE A 113 -7.88 28.90 5.47
CA PHE A 113 -8.78 27.77 5.67
C PHE A 113 -9.07 27.56 7.15
N ASP A 114 -10.32 27.81 7.54
CA ASP A 114 -10.79 27.69 8.92
C ASP A 114 -11.45 26.33 9.22
N GLY A 115 -11.56 25.46 8.20
CA GLY A 115 -12.13 24.12 8.34
C GLY A 115 -11.19 23.11 8.99
N ARG A 116 -11.54 21.83 8.91
CA ARG A 116 -10.77 20.76 9.57
C ARG A 116 -9.74 20.16 8.64
N VAL A 117 -8.55 19.87 9.16
CA VAL A 117 -7.43 19.31 8.40
C VAL A 117 -7.10 17.92 8.90
N ILE A 118 -6.97 16.99 7.96
CA ILE A 118 -6.63 15.59 8.22
C ILE A 118 -5.43 15.20 7.38
N PHE A 119 -4.50 14.44 7.97
CA PHE A 119 -3.30 13.96 7.31
C PHE A 119 -3.19 12.44 7.32
N GLY A 120 -2.57 11.90 6.26
CA GLY A 120 -2.31 10.48 6.11
C GLY A 120 -3.36 9.79 5.23
N PRO A 121 -3.33 8.47 5.13
CA PRO A 121 -2.45 7.55 5.86
C PRO A 121 -1.04 7.40 5.27
N ASN A 122 -0.73 7.97 4.11
CA ASN A 122 0.59 7.80 3.48
C ASN A 122 1.61 8.80 4.04
N ILE A 123 2.06 8.56 5.26
CA ILE A 123 3.06 9.39 5.94
C ILE A 123 4.44 8.88 5.53
N GLY A 124 4.87 9.32 4.34
CA GLY A 124 6.05 8.82 3.66
C GLY A 124 7.35 8.95 4.47
N GLY A 125 7.91 7.80 4.82
CA GLY A 125 9.36 7.60 4.93
C GLY A 125 9.89 7.36 6.34
N TRP A 126 11.15 6.89 6.33
CA TRP A 126 11.96 6.44 7.47
C TRP A 126 11.57 7.04 8.83
N PHE A 127 10.97 6.20 9.66
CA PHE A 127 10.68 6.43 11.06
C PHE A 127 11.81 5.80 11.91
N PRO A 128 12.02 6.24 13.16
CA PRO A 128 13.23 5.90 13.91
C PRO A 128 13.34 4.41 14.25
N ASN A 129 12.27 3.62 14.09
CA ASN A 129 12.30 2.16 14.27
C ASN A 129 12.86 1.38 13.07
N ARG A 130 13.20 2.04 11.95
CA ARG A 130 13.79 1.39 10.76
C ARG A 130 15.32 1.26 10.85
N VAL A 131 15.82 0.70 11.94
CA VAL A 131 17.27 0.67 12.30
C VAL A 131 18.04 -0.46 11.60
N ASP A 132 17.43 -1.19 10.66
CA ASP A 132 18.11 -2.31 10.01
C ASP A 132 19.27 -1.85 9.09
N LYS A 133 20.34 -2.66 9.03
CA LYS A 133 21.57 -2.45 8.24
C LYS A 133 21.27 -2.19 6.75
N LEU A 134 20.15 -2.70 6.25
CA LEU A 134 19.67 -2.48 4.88
C LEU A 134 19.40 -1.01 4.56
N TRP A 135 18.96 -0.23 5.56
CA TRP A 135 18.71 1.21 5.42
C TRP A 135 19.94 2.08 5.73
N LEU A 136 20.97 1.48 6.34
CA LEU A 136 22.17 2.14 6.84
C LEU A 136 23.41 1.54 6.15
N LYS A 137 23.52 1.77 4.84
CA LYS A 137 24.62 1.23 4.01
C LYS A 137 25.97 1.90 4.29
N ASP A 138 25.97 3.15 4.77
CA ASP A 138 27.16 3.89 5.19
C ASP A 138 26.81 5.04 6.18
N THR A 139 27.81 5.56 6.88
CA THR A 139 27.65 6.63 7.90
C THR A 139 27.05 7.93 7.33
N LYS A 140 27.27 8.22 6.04
CA LYS A 140 26.74 9.42 5.38
C LYS A 140 25.24 9.28 5.11
N GLN A 141 24.80 8.11 4.70
CA GLN A 141 23.38 7.76 4.54
C GLN A 141 22.67 7.77 5.88
N GLU A 142 23.30 7.23 6.92
CA GLU A 142 22.78 7.28 8.29
C GLU A 142 22.55 8.72 8.76
N LEU A 143 23.55 9.60 8.60
CA LEU A 143 23.42 11.00 8.97
C LEU A 143 22.31 11.70 8.15
N LYS A 144 22.22 11.41 6.85
CA LYS A 144 21.16 11.94 5.98
C LYS A 144 19.77 11.46 6.42
N HIS A 145 19.62 10.21 6.83
CA HIS A 145 18.35 9.66 7.34
C HIS A 145 17.98 10.29 8.69
N LYS A 146 18.94 10.41 9.62
CA LYS A 146 18.75 11.12 10.89
C LYS A 146 18.34 12.57 10.67
N LEU A 147 19.01 13.32 9.78
CA LEU A 147 18.64 14.70 9.47
C LEU A 147 17.24 14.80 8.84
N LYS A 148 16.93 13.94 7.86
CA LYS A 148 15.59 13.89 7.27
C LYS A 148 14.53 13.60 8.34
N TYR A 149 14.78 12.63 9.21
CA TYR A 149 13.87 12.31 10.32
C TYR A 149 13.65 13.53 11.23
N GLN A 150 14.71 14.25 11.62
CA GLN A 150 14.56 15.44 12.44
C GLN A 150 13.72 16.52 11.74
N ILE A 151 13.98 16.78 10.45
CA ILE A 151 13.14 17.70 9.66
C ILE A 151 11.69 17.22 9.63
N ARG A 152 11.46 15.90 9.48
CA ARG A 152 10.12 15.31 9.48
C ARG A 152 9.38 15.50 10.78
N LYS A 153 10.08 15.21 11.87
CA LYS A 153 9.59 15.39 13.23
C LYS A 153 9.15 16.84 13.48
N GLN A 154 9.95 17.81 13.02
CA GLN A 154 9.60 19.23 13.22
C GLN A 154 8.34 19.63 12.46
N TYR A 155 8.13 19.16 11.23
CA TYR A 155 6.89 19.49 10.55
C TYR A 155 5.67 18.79 11.13
N LEU A 156 5.80 17.51 11.56
CA LEU A 156 4.67 16.79 12.16
C LEU A 156 4.22 17.49 13.45
N LYS A 157 5.18 17.95 14.25
CA LYS A 157 4.91 18.81 15.41
C LYS A 157 4.26 20.13 15.04
N ALA A 158 4.68 20.78 13.96
CA ALA A 158 4.05 22.03 13.51
C ALA A 158 2.60 21.84 13.03
N THR A 159 2.18 20.59 12.78
CA THR A 159 0.82 20.21 12.41
C THR A 159 0.12 19.40 13.50
N SER A 160 0.62 19.40 14.74
CA SER A 160 0.17 18.48 15.79
C SER A 160 -1.28 18.68 16.21
N ASP A 161 -1.83 19.87 15.98
CA ASP A 161 -3.19 20.24 16.36
C ASP A 161 -4.25 19.72 15.37
N HIS A 162 -3.80 19.09 14.27
CA HIS A 162 -4.65 18.49 13.26
C HIS A 162 -4.84 16.99 13.49
N GLN A 163 -5.77 16.40 12.75
CA GLN A 163 -6.09 14.98 12.86
C GLN A 163 -5.23 14.14 11.91
N PHE A 164 -4.87 12.95 12.33
CA PHE A 164 -4.01 12.03 11.60
C PHE A 164 -4.67 10.67 11.46
N VAL A 165 -4.45 10.05 10.32
CA VAL A 165 -4.93 8.72 10.00
C VAL A 165 -3.75 7.75 9.95
N ALA A 166 -3.88 6.65 10.66
CA ALA A 166 -2.98 5.50 10.61
C ALA A 166 -3.72 4.26 10.09
N PHE A 167 -2.97 3.23 9.67
CA PHE A 167 -3.53 1.98 9.17
C PHE A 167 -3.28 0.78 10.09
N SER A 168 -2.58 1.01 11.19
CA SER A 168 -2.33 0.01 12.22
C SER A 168 -1.99 0.74 13.50
N HIS A 169 -2.14 0.06 14.62
CA HIS A 169 -1.62 0.52 15.90
C HIS A 169 -0.11 0.68 15.84
N TYR A 170 0.61 -0.21 15.16
CA TYR A 170 2.04 0.00 14.92
C TYR A 170 2.33 1.30 14.17
N HIS A 171 1.57 1.62 13.11
CA HIS A 171 1.71 2.90 12.41
C HIS A 171 1.37 4.08 13.32
N ALA A 172 0.34 3.98 14.17
CA ALA A 172 0.01 5.01 15.16
C ALA A 172 1.17 5.24 16.15
N ASP A 173 1.76 4.17 16.70
CA ASP A 173 2.91 4.25 17.60
C ASP A 173 4.12 4.94 16.91
N MET A 174 4.32 4.69 15.61
CA MET A 174 5.34 5.38 14.82
C MET A 174 5.10 6.89 14.73
N LEU A 175 3.84 7.31 14.61
CA LEU A 175 3.43 8.71 14.58
C LEU A 175 3.58 9.36 15.95
N GLU A 176 3.19 8.68 17.02
CA GLU A 176 3.37 9.13 18.41
C GLU A 176 4.85 9.38 18.73
N CYS A 177 5.77 8.55 18.24
CA CYS A 177 7.22 8.75 18.39
C CYS A 177 7.75 10.08 17.80
N THR A 178 6.97 10.72 16.93
CA THR A 178 7.30 12.05 16.38
C THR A 178 6.86 13.21 17.29
N GLY A 179 6.05 12.92 18.31
CA GLY A 179 5.50 13.89 19.26
C GLY A 179 4.07 14.32 18.96
N LEU A 180 3.35 13.56 18.14
CA LEU A 180 1.91 13.71 17.95
C LEU A 180 1.16 13.13 19.16
N SER A 181 0.05 13.75 19.56
CA SER A 181 -0.82 13.17 20.60
C SER A 181 -1.59 11.99 20.02
N LYS A 182 -1.72 10.93 20.82
CA LYS A 182 -2.54 9.75 20.50
C LYS A 182 -4.00 10.11 20.20
N GLU A 183 -4.51 11.14 20.86
CA GLU A 183 -5.87 11.68 20.71
C GLU A 183 -6.15 12.16 19.28
N ASN A 184 -5.09 12.59 18.58
CA ASN A 184 -5.16 13.13 17.23
C ASN A 184 -4.85 12.07 16.17
N ILE A 185 -4.73 10.79 16.55
CA ILE A 185 -4.41 9.69 15.64
C ILE A 185 -5.56 8.69 15.65
N THR A 186 -6.23 8.57 14.51
CA THR A 186 -7.27 7.56 14.28
C THR A 186 -6.70 6.41 13.45
N VAL A 187 -6.85 5.18 13.94
CA VAL A 187 -6.48 3.97 13.18
C VAL A 187 -7.68 3.51 12.35
N LEU A 188 -7.48 3.41 11.03
CA LEU A 188 -8.46 2.85 10.10
C LEU A 188 -8.05 1.45 9.68
N LYS A 189 -9.03 0.58 9.48
CA LYS A 189 -8.80 -0.72 8.84
C LYS A 189 -8.67 -0.47 7.34
N PRO A 190 -7.53 -0.77 6.70
CA PRO A 190 -7.41 -0.61 5.26
C PRO A 190 -8.25 -1.65 4.53
N GLY A 191 -8.70 -1.27 3.35
CA GLY A 191 -9.44 -2.14 2.43
C GLY A 191 -9.12 -1.79 0.99
N VAL A 192 -9.52 -2.69 0.09
CA VAL A 192 -9.29 -2.62 -1.34
C VAL A 192 -10.60 -2.55 -2.11
N HIS A 193 -10.51 -2.13 -3.36
CA HIS A 193 -11.66 -2.04 -4.25
C HIS A 193 -12.33 -3.41 -4.45
N SER A 194 -13.64 -3.43 -4.69
CA SER A 194 -14.44 -4.66 -4.88
C SER A 194 -14.00 -5.54 -6.07
N ILE A 195 -13.16 -5.01 -6.97
CA ILE A 195 -12.54 -5.80 -8.04
C ILE A 195 -11.61 -6.88 -7.50
N PHE A 196 -11.04 -6.67 -6.31
CA PHE A 196 -10.31 -7.68 -5.56
C PHE A 196 -11.33 -8.53 -4.82
N SER A 197 -11.72 -9.62 -5.47
CA SER A 197 -12.66 -10.60 -4.93
C SER A 197 -12.36 -11.98 -5.52
N PRO A 198 -12.83 -13.06 -4.87
CA PRO A 198 -12.74 -14.39 -5.44
C PRO A 198 -13.45 -14.46 -6.80
N ASN A 199 -12.78 -15.02 -7.81
CA ASN A 199 -13.30 -15.10 -9.18
C ASN A 199 -14.34 -16.23 -9.40
N GLN A 200 -14.53 -17.07 -8.39
CA GLN A 200 -15.43 -18.22 -8.37
C GLN A 200 -16.12 -18.32 -7.00
N GLY A 201 -17.13 -19.18 -6.90
CA GLY A 201 -17.77 -19.45 -5.61
C GLY A 201 -16.84 -20.20 -4.66
N THR A 202 -16.92 -19.90 -3.35
CA THR A 202 -16.12 -20.52 -2.28
C THR A 202 -16.01 -22.04 -2.40
N GLN A 203 -17.13 -22.73 -2.62
CA GLN A 203 -17.16 -24.19 -2.74
C GLN A 203 -16.39 -24.71 -3.96
N THR A 204 -16.40 -23.97 -5.07
CA THR A 204 -15.62 -24.33 -6.27
C THR A 204 -14.13 -24.20 -5.99
N ILE A 205 -13.70 -23.07 -5.41
CA ILE A 205 -12.30 -22.81 -5.07
C ILE A 205 -11.77 -23.87 -4.10
N LEU A 206 -12.52 -24.16 -3.03
CA LEU A 206 -12.14 -25.19 -2.06
C LEU A 206 -12.03 -26.57 -2.70
N SER A 207 -12.99 -26.97 -3.53
CA SER A 207 -12.95 -28.26 -4.23
C SER A 207 -11.73 -28.39 -5.16
N GLU A 208 -11.32 -27.29 -5.81
CA GLU A 208 -10.14 -27.26 -6.67
C GLU A 208 -8.86 -27.40 -5.84
N ILE A 209 -8.73 -26.61 -4.76
CA ILE A 209 -7.56 -26.64 -3.86
C ILE A 209 -7.42 -27.99 -3.16
N GLU A 210 -8.51 -28.61 -2.70
CA GLU A 210 -8.51 -29.96 -2.14
C GLU A 210 -8.02 -31.01 -3.14
N ARG A 211 -8.48 -30.91 -4.39
CA ARG A 211 -8.05 -31.80 -5.47
C ARG A 211 -6.56 -31.63 -5.76
N LYS A 212 -6.09 -30.39 -5.96
CA LYS A 212 -4.67 -30.06 -6.18
C LYS A 212 -3.78 -30.57 -5.05
N SER A 213 -4.20 -30.34 -3.80
CA SER A 213 -3.47 -30.79 -2.60
C SER A 213 -3.36 -32.32 -2.54
N ARG A 214 -4.46 -33.04 -2.78
CA ARG A 214 -4.49 -34.51 -2.81
C ARG A 214 -3.61 -35.09 -3.93
N GLU A 215 -3.62 -34.46 -5.09
CA GLU A 215 -2.84 -34.86 -6.26
C GLU A 215 -1.38 -34.39 -6.21
N LYS A 216 -1.02 -33.62 -5.16
CA LYS A 216 0.31 -33.00 -5.00
C LYS A 216 0.73 -32.23 -6.25
N GLU A 217 -0.21 -31.49 -6.85
CA GLU A 217 0.09 -30.61 -7.95
C GLU A 217 1.12 -29.56 -7.54
N THR A 218 1.83 -29.04 -8.54
CA THR A 218 2.79 -27.96 -8.37
C THR A 218 2.12 -26.74 -7.76
N LEU A 219 2.65 -26.27 -6.63
CA LEU A 219 2.10 -25.12 -5.92
C LEU A 219 2.49 -23.83 -6.64
N LYS A 220 1.50 -23.01 -6.96
CA LYS A 220 1.67 -21.75 -7.67
C LYS A 220 1.85 -20.60 -6.69
N LEU A 221 3.04 -20.02 -6.69
CA LEU A 221 3.41 -18.90 -5.86
C LEU A 221 3.31 -17.59 -6.63
N LEU A 222 2.90 -16.52 -5.95
CA LEU A 222 2.90 -15.18 -6.50
C LEU A 222 3.74 -14.22 -5.64
N TYR A 223 4.62 -13.48 -6.29
CA TYR A 223 5.32 -12.35 -5.74
C TYR A 223 4.86 -11.07 -6.46
N VAL A 224 4.37 -10.08 -5.71
CA VAL A 224 3.98 -8.78 -6.27
C VAL A 224 4.79 -7.67 -5.59
N GLY A 225 5.58 -6.94 -6.36
CA GLY A 225 6.32 -5.79 -5.86
C GLY A 225 7.59 -5.48 -6.64
N PRO A 226 8.25 -4.35 -6.31
CA PRO A 226 9.50 -3.98 -6.96
C PRO A 226 10.62 -4.95 -6.57
N LYS A 227 11.39 -5.39 -7.57
CA LYS A 227 12.51 -6.34 -7.44
C LYS A 227 13.72 -5.69 -6.76
N THR A 228 13.58 -5.49 -5.46
CA THR A 228 14.49 -4.71 -4.61
C THR A 228 14.86 -5.49 -3.37
N GLU A 229 15.99 -5.11 -2.78
CA GLU A 229 16.53 -5.75 -1.59
C GLU A 229 15.60 -5.66 -0.38
N TYR A 230 14.88 -4.55 -0.19
CA TYR A 230 13.98 -4.38 0.96
C TYR A 230 12.66 -5.16 0.82
N LYS A 231 12.22 -5.44 -0.42
CA LYS A 231 11.04 -6.26 -0.71
C LYS A 231 11.32 -7.76 -0.73
N GLY A 232 12.49 -8.20 -0.29
CA GLY A 232 12.74 -9.63 -0.18
C GLY A 232 13.14 -10.35 -1.46
N TYR A 233 13.19 -9.69 -2.63
CA TYR A 233 13.23 -10.38 -3.92
C TYR A 233 14.36 -11.41 -4.05
N ASN A 234 15.59 -11.06 -3.69
CA ASN A 234 16.73 -11.96 -3.80
C ASN A 234 16.61 -13.17 -2.85
N VAL A 235 16.02 -12.96 -1.68
CA VAL A 235 15.84 -14.00 -0.68
C VAL A 235 14.69 -14.92 -1.10
N PHE A 236 13.63 -14.36 -1.69
CA PHE A 236 12.56 -15.12 -2.30
C PHE A 236 13.10 -16.09 -3.36
N LEU A 237 13.90 -15.60 -4.32
CA LEU A 237 14.51 -16.47 -5.34
C LEU A 237 15.35 -17.59 -4.71
N ARG A 238 16.20 -17.27 -3.72
CA ARG A 238 16.99 -18.28 -3.01
C ARG A 238 16.15 -19.27 -2.20
N ALA A 239 14.95 -18.88 -1.78
CA ALA A 239 14.03 -19.80 -1.10
C ALA A 239 13.41 -20.79 -2.10
N LEU A 240 13.13 -20.37 -3.33
CA LEU A 240 12.58 -21.26 -4.38
C LEU A 240 13.55 -22.41 -4.73
N GLU A 241 14.87 -22.17 -4.67
CA GLU A 241 15.88 -23.22 -4.82
C GLU A 241 15.70 -24.37 -3.80
N LYS A 242 15.15 -24.05 -2.63
CA LYS A 242 15.06 -24.95 -1.47
C LYS A 242 13.71 -25.65 -1.34
N VAL A 243 12.74 -25.30 -2.18
CA VAL A 243 11.41 -25.88 -2.16
C VAL A 243 11.18 -26.63 -3.45
N ASP A 244 10.80 -27.89 -3.37
CA ASP A 244 10.45 -28.70 -4.54
C ASP A 244 9.00 -28.46 -4.97
N ASN A 245 8.67 -28.78 -6.23
CA ASN A 245 7.31 -28.76 -6.76
C ASN A 245 6.57 -27.42 -6.58
N VAL A 246 7.29 -26.32 -6.81
CA VAL A 246 6.71 -24.97 -6.87
C VAL A 246 7.08 -24.27 -8.17
N GLU A 247 6.13 -23.47 -8.66
CA GLU A 247 6.29 -22.48 -9.72
C GLU A 247 5.98 -21.10 -9.15
N ALA A 248 6.69 -20.07 -9.58
CA ALA A 248 6.50 -18.72 -9.10
C ALA A 248 6.28 -17.73 -10.25
N LYS A 249 5.24 -16.91 -10.12
CA LYS A 249 5.08 -15.71 -10.94
C LYS A 249 5.56 -14.49 -10.16
N VAL A 250 6.35 -13.63 -10.80
CA VAL A 250 6.93 -12.42 -10.21
C VAL A 250 6.45 -11.20 -10.99
N ILE A 251 5.58 -10.40 -10.38
CA ILE A 251 5.03 -9.17 -10.97
C ILE A 251 5.68 -7.94 -10.35
N GLY A 252 6.10 -7.00 -11.19
CA GLY A 252 6.56 -5.67 -10.76
C GLY A 252 7.81 -5.18 -11.49
N GLY A 253 8.17 -3.91 -11.26
CA GLY A 253 9.34 -3.29 -11.89
C GLY A 253 10.68 -3.68 -11.23
N GLY A 254 11.78 -3.34 -11.90
CA GLY A 254 13.14 -3.54 -11.40
C GLY A 254 13.92 -4.62 -12.15
N ASN A 255 15.20 -4.79 -11.79
CA ASN A 255 16.08 -5.75 -12.44
C ASN A 255 15.64 -7.19 -12.11
N PRO A 256 15.33 -8.05 -13.11
CA PRO A 256 14.93 -9.44 -12.92
C PRO A 256 16.02 -10.33 -12.30
N GLN A 257 17.29 -9.91 -12.28
CA GLN A 257 18.41 -10.72 -11.78
C GLN A 257 18.52 -12.09 -12.48
N LEU A 258 18.48 -12.08 -13.82
CA LEU A 258 18.57 -13.30 -14.63
C LEU A 258 19.79 -14.15 -14.30
N ASP A 259 20.93 -13.54 -13.97
CA ASP A 259 22.14 -14.30 -13.58
C ASP A 259 21.95 -15.07 -12.27
N LEU A 260 21.22 -14.51 -11.31
CA LEU A 260 20.89 -15.20 -10.06
C LEU A 260 19.93 -16.36 -10.34
N ILE A 261 18.91 -16.15 -11.16
CA ILE A 261 17.93 -17.18 -11.54
C ILE A 261 18.63 -18.37 -12.20
N ARG A 262 19.51 -18.09 -13.17
CA ARG A 262 20.34 -19.13 -13.82
C ARG A 262 21.25 -19.84 -12.85
N SER A 263 21.87 -19.11 -11.90
CA SER A 263 22.75 -19.74 -10.91
C SER A 263 22.02 -20.63 -9.90
N LEU A 264 20.70 -20.52 -9.81
CA LEU A 264 19.83 -21.29 -8.93
C LEU A 264 18.98 -22.33 -9.71
N ASP A 265 19.22 -22.47 -11.03
CA ASP A 265 18.45 -23.35 -11.93
C ASP A 265 16.91 -23.13 -11.84
N LEU A 266 16.49 -21.86 -11.84
CA LEU A 266 15.09 -21.45 -11.66
C LEU A 266 14.38 -21.01 -12.96
N GLU A 267 15.03 -21.09 -14.11
CA GLU A 267 14.52 -20.56 -15.38
C GLU A 267 13.16 -21.16 -15.79
N ASP A 268 12.97 -22.46 -15.55
CA ASP A 268 11.73 -23.16 -15.88
C ASP A 268 10.66 -23.04 -14.78
N ARG A 269 11.00 -22.41 -13.66
CA ARG A 269 10.15 -22.32 -12.45
C ARG A 269 9.70 -20.91 -12.12
N VAL A 270 10.31 -19.89 -12.73
CA VAL A 270 10.05 -18.48 -12.41
C VAL A 270 9.63 -17.71 -13.66
N ASP A 271 8.35 -17.34 -13.72
CA ASP A 271 7.83 -16.41 -14.72
C ASP A 271 7.97 -14.96 -14.23
N ILE A 272 8.77 -14.15 -14.92
CA ILE A 272 8.97 -12.74 -14.56
C ILE A 272 8.18 -11.85 -15.50
N GLN A 273 7.27 -11.12 -14.88
CA GLN A 273 6.47 -10.11 -15.54
C GLN A 273 6.86 -8.71 -15.09
N GLY A 274 6.59 -7.76 -15.99
CA GLY A 274 6.76 -6.34 -15.72
C GLY A 274 5.62 -5.79 -14.85
N PHE A 275 5.22 -4.56 -15.16
CA PHE A 275 4.04 -3.96 -14.55
C PHE A 275 2.75 -4.64 -15.06
N VAL A 276 1.84 -4.96 -14.16
CA VAL A 276 0.48 -5.42 -14.46
C VAL A 276 -0.49 -4.32 -13.99
N PRO A 277 -1.41 -3.87 -14.86
CA PRO A 277 -2.45 -2.90 -14.49
C PRO A 277 -3.25 -3.33 -13.27
N ARG A 278 -3.66 -2.36 -12.44
CA ARG A 278 -4.37 -2.63 -11.18
C ARG A 278 -5.63 -3.47 -11.36
N GLU A 279 -6.36 -3.24 -12.45
CA GLU A 279 -7.61 -3.93 -12.79
C GLU A 279 -7.41 -5.40 -13.18
N LEU A 280 -6.18 -5.79 -13.54
CA LEU A 280 -5.82 -7.17 -13.90
C LEU A 280 -5.18 -7.94 -12.74
N LEU A 281 -4.67 -7.24 -11.71
CA LEU A 281 -4.08 -7.88 -10.53
C LEU A 281 -5.01 -8.88 -9.82
N PRO A 282 -6.34 -8.69 -9.71
CA PRO A 282 -7.21 -9.70 -9.12
C PRO A 282 -7.10 -11.06 -9.80
N GLN A 283 -6.91 -11.10 -11.13
CA GLN A 283 -6.74 -12.37 -11.85
C GLN A 283 -5.47 -13.10 -11.45
N GLU A 284 -4.40 -12.33 -11.20
CA GLU A 284 -3.11 -12.87 -10.78
C GLU A 284 -3.21 -13.47 -9.37
N TYR A 285 -3.82 -12.74 -8.43
CA TYR A 285 -4.07 -13.24 -7.08
C TYR A 285 -4.94 -14.51 -7.07
N ASN A 286 -6.06 -14.50 -7.81
CA ASN A 286 -6.96 -15.65 -7.92
C ASN A 286 -6.33 -16.86 -8.62
N SER A 287 -5.27 -16.67 -9.42
CA SER A 287 -4.58 -17.77 -10.12
C SER A 287 -3.47 -18.43 -9.30
N ALA A 288 -3.04 -17.77 -8.22
CA ALA A 288 -2.01 -18.25 -7.33
C ALA A 288 -2.64 -19.07 -6.20
N ASP A 289 -1.92 -20.09 -5.73
CA ASP A 289 -2.32 -20.83 -4.54
C ASP A 289 -1.84 -20.09 -3.28
N VAL A 290 -0.68 -19.43 -3.32
CA VAL A 290 -0.12 -18.66 -2.19
C VAL A 290 0.59 -17.40 -2.67
N VAL A 291 0.41 -16.28 -1.96
CA VAL A 291 1.21 -15.06 -2.16
C VAL A 291 2.35 -15.00 -1.15
N VAL A 292 3.59 -14.76 -1.62
CA VAL A 292 4.77 -14.67 -0.75
C VAL A 292 5.23 -13.22 -0.63
N ILE A 293 5.31 -12.71 0.60
CA ILE A 293 5.65 -11.32 0.93
C ILE A 293 6.89 -11.29 1.86
N PRO A 294 8.12 -11.32 1.30
CA PRO A 294 9.36 -11.36 2.09
C PRO A 294 9.95 -10.00 2.43
N THR A 295 9.07 -9.03 2.68
CA THR A 295 9.43 -7.62 2.92
C THR A 295 9.97 -7.40 4.34
N ILE A 296 10.87 -6.42 4.50
CA ILE A 296 11.36 -5.99 5.83
C ILE A 296 10.45 -5.01 6.53
N ASP A 297 9.57 -4.35 5.78
CA ASP A 297 8.83 -3.19 6.27
C ASP A 297 7.70 -2.84 5.31
N GLU A 298 6.49 -2.73 5.87
CA GLU A 298 5.30 -2.17 5.23
C GLU A 298 4.55 -1.26 6.24
N THR A 299 5.28 -0.47 7.02
CA THR A 299 4.76 0.47 8.04
C THR A 299 3.61 1.38 7.58
N ALA A 300 3.45 1.62 6.27
CA ALA A 300 2.33 2.39 5.72
C ALA A 300 1.13 1.51 5.30
N GLY A 301 1.08 0.26 5.75
CA GLY A 301 0.15 -0.80 5.36
C GLY A 301 0.71 -1.70 4.25
N PRO A 302 0.30 -2.98 4.18
CA PRO A 302 0.66 -3.92 3.11
C PRO A 302 -0.48 -4.10 2.10
N ASN A 303 -0.41 -3.43 0.96
CA ASN A 303 -1.43 -3.59 -0.09
C ASN A 303 -1.53 -5.03 -0.54
N ILE A 304 -0.37 -5.66 -0.74
CA ILE A 304 -0.29 -7.00 -1.29
C ILE A 304 -0.96 -8.03 -0.38
N GLN A 305 -0.82 -7.90 0.94
CA GLN A 305 -1.49 -8.79 1.88
C GLN A 305 -3.01 -8.64 1.80
N ILE A 306 -3.51 -7.40 1.81
CA ILE A 306 -4.96 -7.13 1.79
C ILE A 306 -5.57 -7.50 0.43
N GLU A 307 -4.89 -7.18 -0.68
CA GLU A 307 -5.31 -7.53 -2.04
C GLU A 307 -5.39 -9.05 -2.22
N ALA A 308 -4.40 -9.81 -1.73
CA ALA A 308 -4.39 -11.27 -1.76
C ALA A 308 -5.53 -11.86 -0.93
N LEU A 309 -5.66 -11.44 0.32
CA LEU A 309 -6.70 -11.93 1.22
C LEU A 309 -8.12 -11.54 0.77
N ALA A 310 -8.29 -10.37 0.14
CA ALA A 310 -9.56 -9.98 -0.48
C ALA A 310 -9.94 -10.89 -1.66
N CYS A 311 -8.96 -11.45 -2.38
CA CYS A 311 -9.18 -12.44 -3.42
C CYS A 311 -9.34 -13.88 -2.89
N GLY A 312 -9.25 -14.09 -1.58
CA GLY A 312 -9.30 -15.42 -0.96
C GLY A 312 -7.99 -16.20 -1.08
N THR A 313 -6.88 -15.54 -1.43
CA THR A 313 -5.57 -16.18 -1.60
C THR A 313 -4.76 -16.07 -0.31
N PRO A 314 -4.33 -17.18 0.30
CA PRO A 314 -3.54 -17.16 1.53
C PRO A 314 -2.14 -16.60 1.31
N VAL A 315 -1.50 -16.18 2.41
CA VAL A 315 -0.24 -15.41 2.36
C VAL A 315 0.87 -16.06 3.20
N VAL A 316 2.08 -16.11 2.67
CA VAL A 316 3.32 -16.39 3.43
C VAL A 316 4.06 -15.07 3.62
N LEU A 317 4.28 -14.66 4.86
CA LEU A 317 4.64 -13.28 5.18
C LEU A 317 5.73 -13.19 6.26
N THR A 318 6.69 -12.28 6.09
CA THR A 318 7.67 -12.00 7.14
C THR A 318 6.98 -11.42 8.37
N ASP A 319 7.31 -11.95 9.54
CA ASP A 319 6.85 -11.46 10.85
C ASP A 319 7.55 -10.14 11.20
N VAL A 320 7.06 -9.05 10.61
CA VAL A 320 7.52 -7.69 10.89
C VAL A 320 6.41 -6.89 11.59
N PRO A 321 6.76 -5.97 12.50
CA PRO A 321 5.77 -5.25 13.29
C PRO A 321 4.67 -4.57 12.45
N GLY A 322 3.43 -4.68 12.92
CA GLY A 322 2.24 -4.12 12.30
C GLY A 322 1.61 -5.01 11.21
N MET A 323 2.34 -5.98 10.66
CA MET A 323 1.82 -6.84 9.59
C MET A 323 0.78 -7.86 10.07
N ASN A 324 0.91 -8.27 11.33
CA ASN A 324 -0.03 -9.17 12.00
C ASN A 324 -1.39 -8.52 12.29
N GLU A 325 -1.49 -7.20 12.24
CA GLU A 325 -2.77 -6.48 12.46
C GLU A 325 -3.73 -6.59 11.27
N TYR A 326 -3.24 -7.01 10.10
CA TYR A 326 -4.01 -7.10 8.87
C TYR A 326 -4.57 -8.49 8.59
N ALA A 327 -4.19 -9.50 9.37
CA ALA A 327 -4.74 -10.83 9.26
C ALA A 327 -5.26 -11.26 10.63
N GLU A 328 -6.58 -11.23 10.78
CA GLU A 328 -7.28 -11.66 12.00
C GLU A 328 -7.62 -13.17 11.97
N SER A 329 -7.03 -13.95 11.05
CA SER A 329 -7.37 -15.35 10.83
C SER A 329 -6.14 -16.21 10.49
N ASP A 330 -6.33 -17.53 10.49
CA ASP A 330 -5.32 -18.51 10.07
C ASP A 330 -5.13 -18.54 8.53
N SER A 331 -5.19 -17.38 7.86
CA SER A 331 -4.96 -17.24 6.41
C SER A 331 -3.52 -16.88 6.06
N VAL A 332 -2.66 -16.74 7.08
CA VAL A 332 -1.28 -16.29 6.94
C VAL A 332 -0.32 -17.21 7.67
N VAL A 333 0.76 -17.59 6.98
CA VAL A 333 1.93 -18.26 7.58
C VAL A 333 3.05 -17.24 7.76
N TYR A 334 3.43 -17.00 9.02
CA TYR A 334 4.48 -16.05 9.36
C TYR A 334 5.86 -16.71 9.42
N PHE A 335 6.90 -15.98 9.01
CA PHE A 335 8.29 -16.40 9.19
C PHE A 335 9.17 -15.29 9.79
N PRO A 336 10.08 -15.62 10.73
CA PRO A 336 10.71 -14.62 11.61
C PRO A 336 11.89 -13.89 10.99
N THR A 337 12.53 -14.43 9.94
CA THR A 337 13.75 -13.87 9.36
C THR A 337 13.74 -13.97 7.85
N ARG A 338 14.50 -13.10 7.18
CA ARG A 338 14.70 -13.14 5.73
C ARG A 338 15.82 -14.07 5.32
N GLU A 339 15.86 -15.24 5.94
CA GLU A 339 16.72 -16.32 5.49
C GLU A 339 15.96 -17.18 4.49
N PRO A 340 16.61 -17.61 3.38
CA PRO A 340 15.96 -18.46 2.39
C PRO A 340 15.29 -19.71 3.00
N GLU A 341 15.94 -20.36 3.98
CA GLU A 341 15.37 -21.48 4.74
C GLU A 341 14.06 -21.13 5.46
N ALA A 342 13.97 -19.95 6.09
CA ALA A 342 12.78 -19.57 6.83
C ALA A 342 11.58 -19.36 5.89
N ILE A 343 11.82 -18.77 4.71
CA ILE A 343 10.80 -18.62 3.67
C ILE A 343 10.40 -19.98 3.11
N ALA A 344 11.38 -20.84 2.80
CA ALA A 344 11.15 -22.17 2.26
C ALA A 344 10.27 -23.02 3.20
N ASN A 345 10.63 -23.07 4.49
CA ASN A 345 9.85 -23.78 5.51
C ASN A 345 8.42 -23.23 5.62
N ALA A 346 8.23 -21.91 5.50
CA ALA A 346 6.91 -21.31 5.54
C ALA A 346 6.07 -21.62 4.28
N ILE A 347 6.69 -21.69 3.10
CA ILE A 347 6.05 -22.16 1.87
C ILE A 347 5.61 -23.62 2.01
N GLU A 348 6.48 -24.49 2.55
CA GLU A 348 6.16 -25.89 2.79
C GLU A 348 5.03 -26.05 3.81
N GLN A 349 5.06 -25.28 4.90
CA GLN A 349 3.96 -25.24 5.87
C GLN A 349 2.66 -24.77 5.22
N ALA A 350 2.71 -23.77 4.33
CA ALA A 350 1.54 -23.32 3.59
C ALA A 350 1.00 -24.42 2.67
N ALA A 351 1.88 -25.14 1.95
CA ALA A 351 1.51 -26.25 1.10
C ALA A 351 0.79 -27.37 1.88
N GLN A 352 1.27 -27.68 3.09
CA GLN A 352 0.67 -28.71 3.96
C GLN A 352 -0.70 -28.32 4.49
N ASN A 353 -0.97 -27.03 4.66
CA ASN A 353 -2.21 -26.51 5.26
C ASN A 353 -3.07 -25.73 4.25
N ILE A 354 -2.81 -25.88 2.95
CA ILE A 354 -3.33 -24.98 1.91
C ILE A 354 -4.86 -24.89 1.90
N VAL A 355 -5.55 -26.01 2.16
CA VAL A 355 -7.02 -26.06 2.24
C VAL A 355 -7.54 -25.19 3.38
N GLN A 356 -7.00 -25.37 4.60
CA GLN A 356 -7.39 -24.60 5.79
C GLN A 356 -7.07 -23.11 5.61
N LEU A 357 -5.87 -22.79 5.08
CA LEU A 357 -5.46 -21.40 4.86
C LEU A 357 -6.40 -20.71 3.86
N THR A 358 -6.76 -21.40 2.79
CA THR A 358 -7.67 -20.89 1.74
C THR A 358 -9.08 -20.71 2.27
N GLU A 359 -9.61 -21.69 3.01
CA GLU A 359 -10.91 -21.57 3.69
C GLU A 359 -10.94 -20.36 4.61
N SER A 360 -9.91 -20.20 5.44
CA SER A 360 -9.77 -19.04 6.32
C SER A 360 -9.71 -17.72 5.56
N ALA A 361 -9.02 -17.66 4.43
CA ALA A 361 -8.97 -16.46 3.59
C ALA A 361 -10.35 -16.14 3.00
N LEU A 362 -11.03 -17.15 2.44
CA LEU A 362 -12.36 -17.02 1.82
C LEU A 362 -13.43 -16.56 2.82
N ASP A 363 -13.42 -17.07 4.05
CA ASP A 363 -14.37 -16.67 5.09
C ASP A 363 -14.23 -15.20 5.49
N ASN A 364 -13.04 -14.62 5.29
CA ASN A 364 -12.68 -13.29 5.76
C ASN A 364 -12.61 -12.23 4.66
N VAL A 365 -12.85 -12.56 3.38
CA VAL A 365 -12.75 -11.62 2.23
C VAL A 365 -13.53 -10.32 2.44
N HIS A 366 -14.71 -10.41 3.06
CA HIS A 366 -15.61 -9.27 3.29
C HIS A 366 -15.00 -8.17 4.18
N ARG A 367 -13.99 -8.52 4.99
CA ARG A 367 -13.30 -7.59 5.90
C ARG A 367 -12.37 -6.64 5.18
N TYR A 368 -11.92 -7.01 3.98
CA TYR A 368 -10.91 -6.28 3.22
C TYR A 368 -11.50 -5.33 2.18
N ASN A 369 -12.81 -5.07 2.22
CA ASN A 369 -13.46 -4.15 1.30
C ASN A 369 -13.26 -2.68 1.72
N ALA A 370 -12.84 -1.83 0.79
CA ALA A 370 -12.60 -0.40 1.02
C ALA A 370 -13.84 0.36 1.54
N LYS A 371 -15.06 -0.15 1.32
CA LYS A 371 -16.29 0.40 1.89
C LYS A 371 -16.23 0.47 3.43
N VAL A 372 -15.63 -0.52 4.09
CA VAL A 372 -15.42 -0.50 5.54
C VAL A 372 -14.54 0.68 5.94
N THR A 373 -13.43 0.89 5.22
CA THR A 373 -12.54 2.03 5.45
C THR A 373 -13.24 3.37 5.23
N ILE A 374 -14.06 3.47 4.18
CA ILE A 374 -14.85 4.66 3.85
C ILE A 374 -15.88 4.99 4.93
N GLU A 375 -16.55 3.99 5.49
CA GLU A 375 -17.50 4.18 6.61
C GLU A 375 -16.80 4.65 7.89
N GLN A 376 -15.58 4.17 8.16
CA GLN A 376 -14.74 4.67 9.25
C GLN A 376 -14.31 6.12 9.01
N LEU A 377 -13.90 6.47 7.77
CA LEU A 377 -13.60 7.86 7.39
C LEU A 377 -14.80 8.79 7.58
N ALA A 378 -15.98 8.38 7.11
CA ALA A 378 -17.20 9.16 7.28
C ALA A 378 -17.54 9.41 8.75
N SER A 379 -17.28 8.43 9.61
CA SER A 379 -17.48 8.57 11.06
C SER A 379 -16.47 9.54 11.67
N LEU A 380 -15.19 9.43 11.31
CA LEU A 380 -14.14 10.36 11.70
C LEU A 380 -14.47 11.80 11.29
N TYR A 381 -14.90 12.00 10.03
CA TYR A 381 -15.28 13.31 9.52
C TYR A 381 -16.43 13.94 10.33
N ARG A 382 -17.46 13.16 10.66
CA ARG A 382 -18.58 13.64 11.50
C ARG A 382 -18.12 14.01 12.91
N GLU A 383 -17.25 13.21 13.51
CA GLU A 383 -16.73 13.45 14.86
C GLU A 383 -15.96 14.77 14.93
N ILE A 384 -15.01 14.98 14.01
CA ILE A 384 -14.17 16.19 14.00
C ILE A 384 -14.99 17.45 13.66
N ASN A 385 -16.09 17.30 12.92
CA ASN A 385 -17.00 18.41 12.63
C ASN A 385 -17.96 18.74 13.78
N SER A 386 -18.11 17.84 14.76
CA SER A 386 -18.98 18.02 15.93
C SER A 386 -18.27 18.61 17.15
N GLN A 387 -16.94 18.49 17.19
CA GLN A 387 -16.03 19.24 18.06
C GLN A 387 -15.82 20.63 17.49
#